data_AF-A0A1A6FTN0-F1
#
_entry.id   AF-A0A1A6FTN0-F1
#
_cell.length_a   1.000
_cell.length_b   1.000
_cell.length_c   1.000
_cell.angle_alpha   90.00
_cell.angle_beta   90.00
_cell.angle_gamma   90.00
#
_symmetry.space_group_name_H-M   'P 1'
#
loop_
_entity.id
_entity.type
_entity.pdbx_description
1 polymer ?
#
loop_
_entity_poly.entity_id
_entity_poly.type
_entity_poly.pdbx_seq_one_letter_code
_entity_poly.pdbx_strand_id
1 'polypeptide(L)'
;TDAALMYDAVHVVSVAVQQFPQMTVSSLQCNRHKPWRFGTRFMSLIKEAHWEGLTGRITFNKTNGLRTDFDLDVISLKEEGLEK
;
A
#
# COMPACT_ATOMS: atom_id res chain seq x y z
N THR A 1 1.78 -12.16 10.24
CA THR A 1 1.39 -11.43 9.00
C THR A 1 1.71 -9.95 9.10
N ASP A 2 1.62 -9.31 10.26
CA ASP A 2 1.88 -7.87 10.45
C ASP A 2 3.22 -7.38 9.89
N ALA A 3 4.31 -8.12 10.11
CA ALA A 3 5.62 -7.77 9.54
C ALA A 3 5.63 -7.78 8.00
N ALA A 4 4.95 -8.75 7.38
CA ALA A 4 4.81 -8.82 5.93
C ALA A 4 3.93 -7.68 5.39
N LEU A 5 2.86 -7.32 6.11
CA LEU A 5 2.04 -6.16 5.75
C LEU A 5 2.82 -4.85 5.83
N MET A 6 3.68 -4.67 6.84
CA MET A 6 4.56 -3.50 6.93
C MET A 6 5.60 -3.46 5.82
N TYR A 7 6.20 -4.61 5.48
CA TYR A 7 7.12 -4.72 4.34
C TYR A 7 6.42 -4.28 3.05
N ASP A 8 5.24 -4.81 2.78
CA ASP A 8 4.45 -4.48 1.59
C ASP A 8 4.04 -3.00 1.56
N ALA A 9 3.64 -2.43 2.71
CA ALA A 9 3.27 -1.02 2.81
C ALA A 9 4.42 -0.07 2.41
N VAL A 10 5.65 -0.36 2.86
CA VAL A 10 6.84 0.41 2.48
C VAL A 10 7.06 0.35 0.96
N HIS A 11 6.88 -0.82 0.34
CA HIS A 11 7.09 -0.99 -1.10
C HIS A 11 6.00 -0.28 -1.92
N VAL A 12 4.74 -0.35 -1.51
CA VAL A 12 3.63 0.40 -2.13
C VAL A 12 3.92 1.90 -2.16
N VAL A 13 4.36 2.46 -1.03
CA VAL A 13 4.73 3.89 -0.96
C VAL A 13 5.96 4.18 -1.82
N SER A 14 6.96 3.31 -1.82
CA SER A 14 8.17 3.43 -2.65
C SER A 14 7.84 3.52 -4.14
N VAL A 15 6.94 2.66 -4.64
CA VAL A 15 6.46 2.70 -6.04
C VAL A 15 5.82 4.05 -6.37
N ALA A 16 4.96 4.58 -5.49
CA ALA A 16 4.35 5.89 -5.70
C ALA A 16 5.38 7.05 -5.70
N VAL A 17 6.41 6.98 -4.85
CA VAL A 17 7.50 7.98 -4.81
C VAL A 17 8.31 7.95 -6.10
N GLN A 18 8.64 6.76 -6.62
CA GLN A 18 9.39 6.61 -7.88
C GLN A 18 8.66 7.24 -9.07
N GLN A 19 7.33 7.24 -9.06
CA GLN A 19 6.49 7.86 -10.08
C GLN A 19 6.33 9.38 -9.90
N PHE A 20 6.86 9.98 -8.82
CA PHE A 20 6.75 11.42 -8.54
C PHE A 20 8.10 12.10 -8.25
N PRO A 21 8.94 12.32 -9.28
CA PRO A 21 10.32 12.80 -9.11
C PRO A 21 10.47 14.27 -8.66
N GLN A 22 9.46 15.11 -8.84
CA GLN A 22 9.53 16.57 -8.55
C GLN A 22 8.73 16.96 -7.29
N MET A 23 8.63 16.04 -6.34
CA MET A 23 7.89 16.22 -5.10
C MET A 23 8.75 16.91 -4.03
N THR A 24 8.21 17.93 -3.37
CA THR A 24 8.88 18.55 -2.20
C THR A 24 8.19 18.16 -0.90
N VAL A 25 9.00 17.90 0.13
CA VAL A 25 8.52 17.67 1.49
C VAL A 25 8.41 19.01 2.22
N SER A 26 7.37 19.18 3.04
CA SER A 26 7.18 20.41 3.83
C SER A 26 6.81 20.03 5.26
N SER A 27 7.45 20.69 6.24
CA SER A 27 7.01 20.60 7.63
C SER A 27 5.66 21.31 7.78
N LEU A 28 4.71 20.64 8.41
CA LEU A 28 3.36 21.15 8.65
C LEU A 28 3.18 21.48 10.15
N GLN A 29 2.22 22.35 10.45
CA GLN A 29 1.90 22.75 11.83
C GLN A 29 0.43 22.40 12.13
N CYS A 30 0.16 21.73 13.26
CA CYS A 30 -1.19 21.30 13.62
C CYS A 30 -2.17 22.46 13.82
N ASN A 31 -1.68 23.62 14.28
CA ASN A 31 -2.49 24.83 14.46
C ASN A 31 -2.71 25.62 13.16
N ARG A 32 -2.15 25.18 12.03
CA ARG A 32 -2.36 25.79 10.73
C ARG A 32 -3.04 24.77 9.81
N HIS A 33 -4.18 25.13 9.25
CA HIS A 33 -4.90 24.32 8.26
C HIS A 33 -4.25 24.37 6.87
N LYS A 34 -2.91 24.25 6.78
CA LYS A 34 -2.19 24.22 5.50
C LYS A 34 -1.89 22.76 5.13
N PRO A 35 -2.57 22.18 4.12
CA PRO A 35 -2.29 20.84 3.68
C PRO A 35 -0.96 20.79 2.91
N TRP A 36 -0.40 19.59 2.78
CA TRP A 36 0.71 19.37 1.87
C TRP A 36 0.23 19.48 0.42
N ARG A 37 0.83 20.39 -0.35
CA ARG A 37 0.43 20.73 -1.73
C ARG A 37 0.27 19.52 -2.65
N PHE A 38 1.11 18.50 -2.48
CA PHE A 38 1.15 17.33 -3.35
C PHE A 38 0.29 16.17 -2.85
N GLY A 39 -0.32 16.28 -1.66
CA GLY A 39 -1.02 15.17 -1.00
C GLY A 39 -2.08 14.51 -1.87
N THR A 40 -2.96 15.27 -2.52
CA THR A 40 -4.01 14.72 -3.39
C THR A 40 -3.44 13.93 -4.57
N ARG A 41 -2.40 14.47 -5.24
CA ARG A 41 -1.77 13.81 -6.38
C ARG A 41 -0.99 12.57 -5.94
N PHE A 42 -0.23 12.66 -4.85
CA PHE A 42 0.51 11.53 -4.31
C PHE A 42 -0.42 10.41 -3.86
N MET A 43 -1.58 10.75 -3.29
CA MET A 43 -2.60 9.75 -2.97
C MET A 43 -3.18 9.06 -4.21
N SER A 44 -3.32 9.74 -5.35
CA SER A 44 -3.72 9.08 -6.61
C SER A 44 -2.69 8.02 -7.02
N LEU A 45 -1.40 8.35 -6.92
CA LEU A 45 -0.32 7.42 -7.25
C LEU A 45 -0.30 6.20 -6.33
N ILE A 46 -0.58 6.38 -5.03
CA ILE A 46 -0.74 5.25 -4.10
C ILE A 46 -1.93 4.36 -4.52
N LYS A 47 -3.07 4.96 -4.88
CA LYS A 47 -4.25 4.20 -5.36
C LYS A 47 -4.00 3.47 -6.69
N GLU A 48 -3.09 4.01 -7.51
CA GLU A 48 -2.67 3.43 -8.79
C GLU A 48 -1.50 2.45 -8.65
N ALA A 49 -0.94 2.29 -7.45
CA ALA A 49 0.17 1.38 -7.21
C ALA A 49 -0.26 -0.07 -7.42
N HIS A 50 0.57 -0.81 -8.13
CA HIS A 50 0.47 -2.25 -8.30
C HIS A 50 1.76 -2.86 -7.74
N TRP A 51 1.63 -3.82 -6.84
CA TRP A 51 2.76 -4.47 -6.19
C TRP A 51 2.46 -5.94 -5.94
N GLU A 52 3.38 -6.82 -6.32
CA GLU A 52 3.35 -8.23 -5.94
C GLU A 52 4.16 -8.40 -4.66
N GLY A 53 3.45 -8.39 -3.52
CA GLY A 53 4.05 -8.39 -2.20
C GLY A 53 4.16 -9.76 -1.55
N LEU A 54 4.67 -9.77 -0.33
CA LEU A 54 4.72 -10.98 0.50
C LEU A 54 3.31 -11.48 0.84
N THR A 55 2.33 -10.58 0.86
CA THR A 55 0.90 -10.90 1.03
C THR A 55 0.16 -11.03 -0.30
N GLY A 56 0.87 -11.34 -1.39
CA GLY A 56 0.32 -11.51 -2.73
C GLY A 56 0.05 -10.19 -3.44
N ARG A 57 -0.82 -10.24 -4.45
CA ARG A 57 -1.18 -9.09 -5.30
C ARG A 57 -1.81 -7.97 -4.48
N ILE A 58 -1.24 -6.77 -4.55
CA ILE A 58 -1.74 -5.55 -3.92
C ILE A 58 -2.19 -4.57 -4.99
N THR A 59 -3.50 -4.33 -5.00
CA THR A 59 -4.17 -3.30 -5.78
C THR A 59 -5.19 -2.60 -4.89
N PHE A 60 -5.48 -1.34 -5.20
CA PHE A 60 -6.48 -0.57 -4.47
C PHE A 60 -7.66 -0.23 -5.37
N ASN A 61 -8.86 -0.25 -4.79
CA ASN A 61 -10.03 0.29 -5.46
C ASN A 61 -9.82 1.80 -5.72
N LYS A 62 -9.88 2.21 -6.99
CA LYS A 62 -9.56 3.59 -7.40
C LYS A 62 -10.48 4.65 -6.76
N THR A 63 -11.72 4.28 -6.45
CA THR A 63 -12.70 5.19 -5.84
C THR A 63 -12.40 5.40 -4.36
N ASN A 64 -12.39 4.33 -3.56
CA ASN A 64 -12.31 4.44 -2.10
C ASN A 64 -10.90 4.23 -1.51
N GLY A 65 -9.95 3.71 -2.29
CA GLY A 65 -8.57 3.46 -1.87
C GLY A 65 -8.38 2.22 -0.97
N LEU A 66 -9.36 1.33 -0.88
CA LEU A 66 -9.29 0.12 -0.07
C LEU A 66 -8.81 -1.07 -0.90
N ARG A 67 -8.00 -1.95 -0.28
CA ARG A 67 -7.64 -3.26 -0.85
C ARG A 67 -8.78 -4.23 -0.58
N THR A 68 -9.68 -4.38 -1.55
CA THR A 68 -10.84 -5.30 -1.46
C THR A 68 -10.74 -6.48 -2.42
N ASP A 69 -9.83 -6.42 -3.39
CA ASP A 69 -9.51 -7.49 -4.32
C ASP A 69 -8.20 -8.14 -3.87
N PHE A 70 -8.28 -9.37 -3.37
CA PHE A 70 -7.12 -10.14 -2.91
C PHE A 70 -7.45 -11.63 -2.97
N ASP A 71 -6.42 -12.42 -3.20
CA ASP A 71 -6.51 -13.88 -3.20
C ASP A 71 -6.31 -14.40 -1.77
N LEU A 72 -7.11 -15.41 -1.37
CA LEU A 72 -6.98 -16.08 -0.08
C LEU A 72 -6.63 -17.54 -0.31
N ASP A 73 -5.46 -17.93 0.18
CA ASP A 73 -5.03 -19.32 0.20
C ASP A 73 -5.68 -20.05 1.38
N VAL A 74 -6.45 -21.10 1.11
CA VAL A 74 -7.05 -21.96 2.13
C VAL A 74 -6.14 -23.18 2.32
N ILE A 75 -5.67 -23.40 3.54
CA ILE A 75 -4.79 -24.51 3.89
C ILE A 75 -5.50 -25.50 4.82
N SER A 76 -5.08 -26.76 4.80
CA SER A 76 -5.62 -27.83 5.65
C SER A 76 -4.52 -28.45 6.52
N LEU A 77 -4.89 -28.90 7.71
CA LEU A 77 -4.01 -29.64 8.61
C LEU A 77 -4.18 -31.15 8.36
N LYS A 78 -3.08 -31.83 8.07
CA LYS A 78 -2.98 -33.29 7.96
C LYS A 78 -1.95 -33.82 8.96
N GLU A 79 -1.84 -35.15 9.06
CA GLU A 79 -0.88 -35.82 9.96
C GLU A 79 0.56 -35.39 9.70
N GLU A 80 0.93 -35.19 8.44
CA GLU A 80 2.27 -34.77 8.01
C GLU A 80 2.50 -33.23 8.10
N GLY A 81 1.47 -32.47 8.49
CA GLY A 81 1.53 -31.02 8.67
C GLY A 81 0.53 -30.23 7.83
N LEU A 82 0.84 -28.95 7.61
CA LEU A 82 -0.01 -28.05 6.83
C LEU A 82 0.19 -28.29 5.33
N GLU A 83 -0.89 -28.54 4.62
CA GLU A 83 -0.92 -28.60 3.16
C GLU A 83 -1.77 -27.47 2.60
N LYS A 84 -1.30 -26.89 1.49
CA LYS A 84 -2.01 -25.87 0.73
C LYS A 84 -3.01 -26.51 -0.23
#